data_AF-A0A8C4Z1P9-F1
#
_entry.id   AF-A0A8C4Z1P9-F1
#
_cell.length_a   1.000
_cell.length_b   1.000
_cell.length_c   1.000
_cell.angle_alpha   90.00
_cell.angle_beta   90.00
_cell.angle_gamma   90.00
#
_symmetry.space_group_name_H-M   'P 1'
#
loop_
_entity.id
_entity.type
_entity.pdbx_description
1 polymer ?
#
loop_
_entity_poly.entity_id
_entity_poly.type
_entity_poly.pdbx_seq_one_letter_code
_entity_poly.pdbx_strand_id
1 'polypeptide(L)'
;MEDHDPIERETPDVAEQSEHDGASIENGVMLVVNQSRIKPPFSVVLATLLYCAEFITASVMCSMYHKTEDTVWLGFTISFVLVPAVLIQMALTFFHRDLGRDRPLVLFLHLLLLGPVVRCLEALVVYYKAGKKEEPYVTISRKIGLKRGHDMPMEWEIGHSERKLAAHRNAFKRTALIQAFLGSTPQLTLQLYATIQEKYFLPTRVALMVITLVSITYGALVCSVLAIQIRYDNYKVRLRPGAYVCMIVWRGLEIATRITSLVLFSTALVHWMIPVGLVNLLFFFFLPWAEFWARRGTLPENVEKNFSKLGTTVVLCMFTLLYACINVFCWSAVQLDLSHRELIEKKQRWDRLAVYYTARFAENCLLIGLWYVHKSDFYEYVCAPMLVVQLVVCYGMAVLFMLLFYQYFHPCKRLFKHNVHDCLHCVCFKGRGRGRGSGEPRNSYSTNATMVLVADELPPGIASRPDDRETDILDIMEAA
;
A
#
# COMPACT_ATOMS: atom_id res chain seq x y z
N MET A 1 -9.98 71.43 -28.83
CA MET A 1 -10.16 71.80 -30.24
C MET A 1 -8.89 71.38 -30.95
N GLU A 2 -8.65 70.08 -30.96
CA GLU A 2 -9.15 69.05 -31.90
C GLU A 2 -8.14 68.89 -33.03
N ASP A 3 -7.39 67.80 -32.95
CA ASP A 3 -6.98 67.00 -34.10
C ASP A 3 -6.40 65.70 -33.55
N HIS A 4 -6.98 64.54 -33.86
CA HIS A 4 -6.81 63.88 -35.15
C HIS A 4 -7.31 62.43 -35.04
N ASP A 5 -8.36 62.12 -35.81
CA ASP A 5 -8.67 60.79 -36.35
C ASP A 5 -7.56 60.39 -37.35
N PRO A 6 -7.30 59.10 -37.70
CA PRO A 6 -8.31 58.36 -38.47
C PRO A 6 -8.37 56.82 -38.32
N ILE A 7 -9.61 56.36 -38.42
CA ILE A 7 -10.13 55.31 -39.31
C ILE A 7 -9.82 53.84 -38.97
N GLU A 8 -10.90 53.28 -38.45
CA GLU A 8 -11.32 51.90 -38.27
C GLU A 8 -11.61 51.21 -39.62
N ARG A 9 -11.06 50.00 -39.84
CA ARG A 9 -11.76 48.71 -40.09
C ARG A 9 -10.97 47.77 -40.98
N GLU A 10 -10.68 46.59 -40.43
CA GLU A 10 -11.17 45.29 -40.93
C GLU A 10 -10.76 44.18 -39.92
N THR A 11 -11.73 43.55 -39.29
CA THR A 11 -11.65 42.21 -38.67
C THR A 11 -12.17 41.19 -39.69
N PRO A 12 -11.81 39.88 -39.67
CA PRO A 12 -11.66 39.05 -38.47
C PRO A 12 -10.59 37.93 -38.52
N ASP A 13 -10.17 37.39 -37.36
CA ASP A 13 -10.30 35.97 -37.00
C ASP A 13 -9.43 35.55 -35.80
N VAL A 14 -10.10 34.87 -34.87
CA VAL A 14 -9.69 33.81 -33.95
C VAL A 14 -8.19 33.48 -33.83
N ALA A 15 -7.63 33.68 -32.64
CA ALA A 15 -6.52 32.87 -32.13
C ALA A 15 -6.64 32.67 -30.61
N GLU A 16 -6.72 31.39 -30.25
CA GLU A 16 -6.78 30.83 -28.91
C GLU A 16 -5.66 31.36 -28.00
N GLN A 17 -6.02 31.85 -26.81
CA GLN A 17 -5.06 32.00 -25.71
C GLN A 17 -4.70 30.61 -25.19
N SER A 18 -3.55 30.10 -25.65
CA SER A 18 -2.89 28.92 -25.11
C SER A 18 -2.41 29.19 -23.68
N GLU A 19 -2.93 28.42 -22.71
CA GLU A 19 -2.35 28.23 -21.38
C GLU A 19 -0.89 27.78 -21.53
N HIS A 20 0.06 28.67 -21.23
CA HIS A 20 1.48 28.35 -21.21
C HIS A 20 1.83 27.71 -19.85
N ASP A 21 1.91 26.39 -19.82
CA ASP A 21 2.49 25.62 -18.70
C ASP A 21 3.97 26.06 -18.51
N GLY A 22 4.29 26.61 -17.32
CA GLY A 22 5.62 27.11 -16.95
C GLY A 22 6.62 25.99 -16.64
N ALA A 23 7.09 25.29 -17.67
CA ALA A 23 8.22 24.38 -17.59
C ALA A 23 9.45 25.05 -18.23
N SER A 24 10.44 25.44 -17.42
CA SER A 24 11.76 25.83 -17.92
C SER A 24 12.67 24.60 -17.98
N ILE A 25 13.40 24.46 -19.08
CA ILE A 25 14.46 23.46 -19.21
C ILE A 25 15.77 24.18 -18.97
N GLU A 26 16.41 23.91 -17.84
CA GLU A 26 17.70 24.47 -17.49
C GLU A 26 18.68 23.31 -17.27
N ASN A 27 19.80 23.30 -17.99
CA ASN A 27 20.86 22.27 -17.88
C ASN A 27 20.41 20.80 -18.01
N GLY A 28 19.36 20.52 -18.80
CA GLY A 28 18.83 19.17 -19.00
C GLY A 28 17.91 18.65 -17.87
N VAL A 29 17.64 19.49 -16.86
CA VAL A 29 16.65 19.25 -15.80
C VAL A 29 15.42 20.10 -16.11
N MET A 30 14.24 19.47 -16.07
CA MET A 30 12.98 20.20 -16.24
C MET A 30 12.51 20.69 -14.87
N LEU A 31 12.64 21.98 -14.61
CA LEU A 31 12.06 22.60 -13.42
C LEU A 31 10.56 22.74 -13.66
N VAL A 32 9.76 22.09 -12.82
CA VAL A 32 8.30 22.24 -12.87
C VAL A 32 7.85 22.99 -11.64
N VAL A 33 7.65 24.29 -11.82
CA VAL A 33 6.99 25.13 -10.83
C VAL A 33 5.52 24.73 -10.82
N ASN A 34 5.12 23.98 -9.79
CA ASN A 34 3.78 23.43 -9.71
C ASN A 34 2.80 24.49 -9.21
N GLN A 35 2.35 25.38 -10.10
CA GLN A 35 1.19 26.23 -9.81
C GLN A 35 -0.14 25.42 -9.82
N SER A 36 -0.10 24.09 -9.95
CA SER A 36 -1.31 23.28 -10.00
C SER A 36 -2.03 23.21 -8.66
N ARG A 37 -3.36 23.34 -8.72
CA ARG A 37 -4.29 23.21 -7.61
C ARG A 37 -3.92 22.04 -6.71
N ILE A 38 -3.61 22.34 -5.45
CA ILE A 38 -3.37 21.36 -4.40
C ILE A 38 -4.51 20.35 -4.43
N LYS A 39 -4.16 19.06 -4.39
CA LYS A 39 -5.17 18.00 -4.44
C LYS A 39 -5.92 17.95 -3.11
N PRO A 40 -7.24 17.71 -3.10
CA PRO A 40 -7.99 17.48 -1.87
C PRO A 40 -7.52 16.22 -1.12
N PRO A 41 -7.55 16.19 0.23
CA PRO A 41 -7.11 15.06 1.03
C PRO A 41 -8.15 13.93 1.14
N PHE A 42 -8.73 13.49 0.02
CA PHE A 42 -9.78 12.45 0.01
C PHE A 42 -9.39 11.15 0.73
N SER A 43 -8.14 10.71 0.60
CA SER A 43 -7.64 9.50 1.27
C SER A 43 -7.63 9.63 2.80
N VAL A 44 -7.37 10.83 3.32
CA VAL A 44 -7.41 11.11 4.77
C VAL A 44 -8.87 11.07 5.25
N VAL A 45 -9.77 11.76 4.55
CA VAL A 45 -11.20 11.79 4.87
C VAL A 45 -11.79 10.38 4.85
N LEU A 46 -11.52 9.60 3.80
CA LEU A 46 -12.02 8.23 3.67
C LEU A 46 -11.51 7.33 4.80
N ALA A 47 -10.22 7.42 5.15
CA ALA A 47 -9.65 6.64 6.25
C ALA A 47 -10.29 7.00 7.60
N THR A 48 -10.53 8.29 7.88
CA THR A 48 -11.24 8.73 9.09
C THR A 48 -12.69 8.26 9.11
N LEU A 49 -13.39 8.32 7.98
CA LEU A 49 -14.78 7.84 7.88
C LEU A 49 -14.88 6.34 8.16
N LEU A 50 -13.97 5.53 7.61
CA LEU A 50 -13.92 4.09 7.87
C LEU A 50 -13.63 3.80 9.35
N TYR A 51 -12.66 4.50 9.95
CA TYR A 51 -12.36 4.38 11.39
C TYR A 51 -13.58 4.69 12.25
N CYS A 52 -14.28 5.81 11.99
CA CYS A 52 -15.47 6.18 12.74
C CYS A 52 -16.62 5.19 12.53
N ALA A 53 -16.84 4.74 11.29
CA ALA A 53 -17.90 3.79 10.96
C ALA A 53 -17.69 2.44 11.68
N GLU A 54 -16.46 1.94 11.72
CA GLU A 54 -16.12 0.74 12.48
C GLU A 54 -16.31 0.93 13.97
N PHE A 55 -15.78 2.02 14.53
CA PHE A 55 -15.87 2.29 15.97
C PHE A 55 -17.33 2.41 16.44
N ILE A 56 -18.16 3.16 15.72
CA ILE A 56 -19.58 3.35 16.03
C ILE A 56 -20.32 2.02 15.91
N THR A 57 -20.15 1.31 14.79
CA THR A 57 -20.87 0.05 14.54
C THR A 57 -20.47 -1.03 15.55
N ALA A 58 -19.18 -1.11 15.90
CA ALA A 58 -18.71 -2.02 16.94
C ALA A 58 -19.19 -1.61 18.34
N SER A 59 -19.31 -0.31 18.64
CA SER A 59 -19.90 0.15 19.90
C SER A 59 -21.37 -0.24 20.02
N VAL A 60 -22.15 -0.10 18.94
CA VAL A 60 -23.53 -0.59 18.88
C VAL A 60 -23.57 -2.11 19.09
N MET A 61 -22.65 -2.85 18.45
CA MET A 61 -22.52 -4.30 18.65
C MET A 61 -22.23 -4.66 20.11
N CYS A 62 -21.28 -3.98 20.75
CA CYS A 62 -20.98 -4.17 22.17
C CYS A 62 -22.20 -3.91 23.06
N SER A 63 -22.99 -2.87 22.78
CA SER A 63 -24.22 -2.62 23.51
C SER A 63 -25.23 -3.75 23.36
N MET A 64 -25.32 -4.36 22.18
CA MET A 64 -26.18 -5.53 21.94
C MET A 64 -25.69 -6.76 22.71
N TYR A 65 -24.39 -7.09 22.61
CA TYR A 65 -23.81 -8.21 23.36
C TYR A 65 -23.91 -8.03 24.87
N HIS A 66 -23.82 -6.80 25.37
CA HIS A 66 -24.04 -6.51 26.78
C HIS A 66 -25.48 -6.80 27.20
N LYS A 67 -26.47 -6.43 26.37
CA LYS A 67 -27.89 -6.70 26.64
C LYS A 67 -28.24 -8.18 26.57
N THR A 68 -27.53 -8.97 25.76
CA THR A 68 -27.71 -10.43 25.66
C THR A 68 -26.82 -11.21 26.63
N GLU A 69 -26.08 -10.52 27.50
CA GLU A 69 -25.14 -11.09 28.47
C GLU A 69 -24.01 -11.96 27.84
N ASP A 70 -23.71 -11.73 26.56
CA ASP A 70 -22.67 -12.44 25.80
C ASP A 70 -21.27 -11.86 26.07
N THR A 71 -20.77 -12.11 27.27
CA THR A 71 -19.50 -11.55 27.78
C THR A 71 -18.28 -11.88 26.92
N VAL A 72 -18.25 -13.07 26.30
CA VAL A 72 -17.13 -13.52 25.46
C VAL A 72 -17.06 -12.72 24.15
N TRP A 73 -18.18 -12.62 23.43
CA TRP A 73 -18.26 -11.85 22.18
C TRP A 73 -18.04 -10.36 22.41
N LEU A 74 -18.57 -9.85 23.53
CA LEU A 74 -18.34 -8.49 24.00
C LEU A 74 -16.84 -8.23 24.22
N GLY A 75 -16.16 -9.08 25.01
CA GLY A 75 -14.76 -8.90 25.35
C GLY A 75 -13.84 -8.90 24.12
N PHE A 76 -14.04 -9.85 23.19
CA PHE A 76 -13.26 -9.89 21.96
C PHE A 76 -13.55 -8.70 21.04
N THR A 77 -14.81 -8.29 20.90
CA THR A 77 -15.19 -7.12 20.10
C THR A 77 -14.56 -5.83 20.64
N ILE A 78 -14.60 -5.62 21.96
CA ILE A 78 -13.94 -4.48 22.60
C ILE A 78 -12.42 -4.52 22.34
N SER A 79 -11.81 -5.69 22.50
CA SER A 79 -10.35 -5.84 22.32
C SER A 79 -9.90 -5.51 20.90
N PHE A 80 -10.58 -6.04 19.88
CA PHE A 80 -10.25 -5.79 18.48
C PHE A 80 -10.58 -4.38 17.99
N VAL A 81 -11.37 -3.61 18.74
CA VAL A 81 -11.58 -2.18 18.48
C VAL A 81 -10.53 -1.34 19.21
N LEU A 82 -10.28 -1.62 20.49
CA LEU A 82 -9.49 -0.75 21.36
C LEU A 82 -7.99 -0.85 21.09
N VAL A 83 -7.44 -2.06 20.93
CA VAL A 83 -6.02 -2.29 20.68
C VAL A 83 -5.53 -1.54 19.43
N PRO A 84 -6.11 -1.72 18.24
CA PRO A 84 -5.69 -0.98 17.05
C PRO A 84 -5.97 0.52 17.16
N ALA A 85 -7.07 0.93 17.82
CA ALA A 85 -7.35 2.34 18.04
C ALA A 85 -6.22 3.02 18.83
N VAL A 86 -5.75 2.40 19.92
CA VAL A 86 -4.60 2.90 20.71
C VAL A 86 -3.33 2.95 19.86
N LEU A 87 -3.03 1.91 19.08
CA LEU A 87 -1.87 1.91 18.17
C LEU A 87 -1.95 3.04 17.13
N ILE A 88 -3.15 3.31 16.60
CA ILE A 88 -3.39 4.42 15.66
C ILE A 88 -3.17 5.77 16.34
N GLN A 89 -3.63 5.94 17.59
CA GLN A 89 -3.36 7.17 18.34
C GLN A 89 -1.86 7.38 18.51
N MET A 90 -1.15 6.36 19.02
CA MET A 90 0.30 6.43 19.20
C MET A 90 1.03 6.73 17.88
N ALA A 91 0.66 6.07 16.80
CA ALA A 91 1.25 6.31 15.49
C ALA A 91 1.00 7.75 15.02
N LEU A 92 -0.21 8.29 15.14
CA LEU A 92 -0.51 9.67 14.74
C LEU A 92 0.23 10.69 15.59
N THR A 93 0.28 10.49 16.91
CA THR A 93 1.03 11.34 17.85
C THR A 93 2.50 11.36 17.53
N PHE A 94 3.07 10.18 17.18
CA PHE A 94 4.45 10.04 16.77
C PHE A 94 4.74 10.76 15.44
N PHE A 95 3.95 10.48 14.38
CA PHE A 95 4.17 11.06 13.06
C PHE A 95 4.04 12.59 13.03
N HIS A 96 3.20 13.17 13.88
CA HIS A 96 3.04 14.62 13.96
C HIS A 96 3.93 15.26 15.04
N ARG A 97 4.75 14.45 15.75
CA ARG A 97 5.66 14.88 16.82
C ARG A 97 4.95 15.72 17.89
N ASP A 98 3.73 15.32 18.25
CA ASP A 98 2.89 16.12 19.15
C ASP A 98 3.40 16.16 20.58
N LEU A 99 4.16 15.14 20.99
CA LEU A 99 4.72 15.09 22.33
C LEU A 99 5.80 16.16 22.56
N GLY A 100 6.46 16.62 21.49
CA GLY A 100 7.44 17.70 21.54
C GLY A 100 6.86 19.09 21.27
N ARG A 101 5.54 19.20 21.11
CA ARG A 101 4.87 20.46 20.76
C ARG A 101 3.80 20.74 21.80
N ASP A 102 3.88 21.87 22.50
CA ASP A 102 2.97 22.25 23.61
C ASP A 102 1.50 22.40 23.17
N ARG A 103 0.83 21.27 22.92
CA ARG A 103 -0.55 21.16 22.42
C ARG A 103 -1.35 20.19 23.28
N PRO A 104 -1.58 20.51 24.56
CA PRO A 104 -2.22 19.60 25.52
C PRO A 104 -3.62 19.17 25.09
N LEU A 105 -4.39 20.06 24.45
CA LEU A 105 -5.73 19.74 23.95
C LEU A 105 -5.71 18.63 22.88
N VAL A 106 -4.71 18.64 22.00
CA VAL A 106 -4.61 17.64 20.94
C VAL A 106 -4.22 16.28 21.51
N LEU A 107 -3.29 16.26 22.47
CA LEU A 107 -2.93 15.05 23.21
C LEU A 107 -4.12 14.49 24.00
N PHE A 108 -4.92 15.35 24.62
CA PHE A 108 -6.16 14.94 25.29
C PHE A 108 -7.17 14.32 24.32
N LEU A 109 -7.36 14.91 23.13
CA LEU A 109 -8.23 14.33 22.09
C LEU A 109 -7.70 12.98 21.57
N HIS A 110 -6.38 12.79 21.51
CA HIS A 110 -5.76 11.49 21.23
C HIS A 110 -6.08 10.47 22.32
N LEU A 111 -6.04 10.87 23.60
CA LEU A 111 -6.41 10.01 24.73
C LEU A 111 -7.88 9.56 24.65
N LEU A 112 -8.77 10.42 24.16
CA LEU A 112 -10.18 10.12 23.89
C LEU A 112 -10.43 9.34 22.59
N LEU A 113 -9.37 8.82 21.94
CA LEU A 113 -9.44 8.10 20.66
C LEU A 113 -9.95 8.93 19.47
N LEU A 114 -10.00 10.27 19.60
CA LEU A 114 -10.47 11.21 18.57
C LEU A 114 -9.36 11.73 17.65
N GLY A 115 -8.11 11.25 17.80
CA GLY A 115 -6.97 11.68 16.98
C GLY A 115 -7.20 11.66 15.47
N PRO A 116 -7.71 10.56 14.86
CA PRO A 116 -8.02 10.52 13.43
C PRO A 116 -9.01 11.59 12.97
N VAL A 117 -9.95 12.01 13.83
CA VAL A 117 -10.92 13.06 13.51
C VAL A 117 -10.23 14.42 13.54
N VAL A 118 -9.51 14.74 14.62
CA VAL A 118 -8.81 16.02 14.77
C VAL A 118 -7.78 16.22 13.65
N ARG A 119 -7.01 15.20 13.31
CA ARG A 119 -6.00 15.28 12.23
C ARG A 119 -6.62 15.42 10.85
N CYS A 120 -7.78 14.83 10.62
CA CYS A 120 -8.53 15.03 9.39
C CYS A 120 -9.03 16.47 9.27
N LEU A 121 -9.58 17.04 10.34
CA LEU A 121 -9.98 18.45 10.39
C LEU A 121 -8.79 19.38 10.15
N GLU A 122 -7.64 19.12 10.78
CA GLU A 122 -6.41 19.88 10.51
C GLU A 122 -5.99 19.82 9.05
N ALA A 123 -6.01 18.63 8.43
CA ALA A 123 -5.67 18.46 7.02
C ALA A 123 -6.63 19.22 6.09
N LEU A 124 -7.93 19.23 6.40
CA LEU A 124 -8.93 20.02 5.68
C LEU A 124 -8.70 21.52 5.85
N VAL A 125 -8.43 22.00 7.07
CA VAL A 125 -8.11 23.41 7.32
C VAL A 125 -6.85 23.84 6.58
N VAL A 126 -5.81 23.00 6.53
CA VAL A 126 -4.60 23.26 5.74
C VAL A 126 -4.95 23.35 4.25
N TYR A 127 -5.77 22.45 3.73
CA TYR A 127 -6.24 22.48 2.34
C TYR A 127 -7.00 23.78 2.00
N TYR A 128 -7.95 24.21 2.85
CA TYR A 128 -8.73 25.43 2.61
C TYR A 128 -7.93 26.73 2.76
N LYS A 129 -6.85 26.72 3.57
CA LYS A 129 -5.95 27.86 3.73
C LYS A 129 -4.87 27.94 2.67
N ALA A 130 -4.62 26.85 1.95
CA ALA A 130 -3.60 26.80 0.94
C ALA A 130 -3.91 27.75 -0.23
N GLY A 131 -2.89 28.47 -0.71
CA GLY A 131 -3.02 29.52 -1.73
C GLY A 131 -3.48 30.91 -1.21
N LYS A 132 -3.91 31.07 0.05
CA LYS A 132 -4.26 32.38 0.63
C LYS A 132 -3.15 32.99 1.50
N LYS A 133 -2.34 32.16 2.14
CA LYS A 133 -1.20 32.54 2.99
C LYS A 133 -0.11 31.49 2.82
N GLU A 134 0.73 31.67 1.81
CA GLU A 134 1.90 30.81 1.59
C GLU A 134 3.16 31.55 2.02
N GLU A 135 3.96 30.92 2.87
CA GLU A 135 5.28 31.42 3.22
C GLU A 135 6.22 31.23 2.02
N PRO A 136 7.14 32.17 1.74
CA PRO A 136 7.95 32.18 0.51
C PRO A 136 8.99 31.06 0.41
N TYR A 137 9.17 30.24 1.45
CA TYR A 137 10.13 29.13 1.44
C TYR A 137 9.51 27.88 0.81
N VAL A 138 10.12 27.44 -0.28
CA VAL A 138 9.69 26.28 -1.06
C VAL A 138 10.77 25.19 -1.00
N THR A 139 10.34 23.94 -0.91
CA THR A 139 11.28 22.81 -0.81
C THR A 139 11.35 22.07 -2.13
N ILE A 140 12.56 21.90 -2.67
CA ILE A 140 12.78 21.30 -3.99
C ILE A 140 12.84 19.78 -3.84
N SER A 141 11.97 19.05 -4.55
CA SER A 141 11.99 17.59 -4.62
C SER A 141 12.35 17.13 -6.03
N ARG A 142 13.42 16.34 -6.16
CA ARG A 142 13.87 15.78 -7.44
C ARG A 142 13.28 14.38 -7.64
N LYS A 143 12.54 14.16 -8.73
CA LYS A 143 12.04 12.84 -9.17
C LYS A 143 12.21 12.67 -10.68
N ILE A 144 12.47 11.45 -11.13
CA ILE A 144 12.63 11.14 -12.55
C ILE A 144 11.26 10.88 -13.17
N GLY A 145 10.90 11.65 -14.19
CA GLY A 145 9.68 11.47 -14.96
C GLY A 145 9.90 10.47 -16.09
N LEU A 146 9.14 9.38 -16.12
CA LEU A 146 9.16 8.41 -17.22
C LEU A 146 8.20 8.87 -18.34
N LYS A 147 8.65 9.77 -19.22
CA LYS A 147 7.85 10.20 -20.39
C LYS A 147 8.43 9.55 -21.64
N ARG A 148 7.63 8.68 -22.30
CA ARG A 148 7.95 8.05 -23.60
C ARG A 148 9.31 7.34 -23.72
N GLY A 149 9.90 6.86 -22.62
CA GLY A 149 11.14 6.07 -22.64
C GLY A 149 12.43 6.89 -22.54
N HIS A 150 12.33 8.19 -22.25
CA HIS A 150 13.46 9.00 -21.79
C HIS A 150 13.29 9.28 -20.29
N ASP A 151 14.37 9.04 -19.53
CA ASP A 151 14.46 9.39 -18.12
C ASP A 151 14.77 10.89 -18.03
N MET A 152 13.75 11.70 -17.72
CA MET A 152 13.95 13.13 -17.52
C MET A 152 13.98 13.44 -16.02
N PRO A 153 15.10 13.94 -15.48
CA PRO A 153 15.11 14.47 -14.12
C PRO A 153 14.18 15.68 -14.04
N MET A 154 13.21 15.65 -13.12
CA MET A 154 12.32 16.76 -12.83
C MET A 154 12.56 17.25 -11.41
N GLU A 155 12.71 18.56 -11.26
CA GLU A 155 12.75 19.23 -9.97
C GLU A 155 11.43 19.94 -9.72
N TRP A 156 10.85 19.72 -8.54
CA TRP A 156 9.55 20.22 -8.15
C TRP A 156 9.67 21.09 -6.92
N GLU A 157 9.24 22.32 -7.04
CA GLU A 157 9.05 23.23 -5.91
C GLU A 157 7.76 22.86 -5.17
N ILE A 158 7.89 22.31 -3.95
CA ILE A 158 6.77 21.92 -3.07
C ILE A 158 6.60 22.97 -1.99
N GLY A 159 5.46 23.67 -2.03
CA GLY A 159 5.08 24.65 -1.01
C GLY A 159 4.87 24.02 0.37
N HIS A 160 5.03 24.81 1.43
CA HIS A 160 4.88 24.35 2.82
C HIS A 160 3.51 23.70 3.10
N SER A 161 2.44 24.26 2.51
CA SER A 161 1.06 23.77 2.63
C SER A 161 0.92 22.35 2.05
N GLU A 162 1.53 22.10 0.88
CA GLU A 162 1.55 20.80 0.21
C GLU A 162 2.39 19.78 0.97
N ARG A 163 3.56 20.17 1.50
CA ARG A 163 4.41 19.32 2.34
C ARG A 163 3.65 18.84 3.58
N LYS A 164 2.98 19.76 4.29
CA LYS A 164 2.16 19.41 5.47
C LYS A 164 1.00 18.47 5.11
N LEU A 165 0.34 18.70 3.97
CA LEU A 165 -0.73 17.83 3.51
C LEU A 165 -0.22 16.45 3.08
N ALA A 166 0.97 16.38 2.49
CA ALA A 166 1.64 15.13 2.16
C ALA A 166 2.03 14.34 3.42
N ALA A 167 2.50 15.01 4.48
CA ALA A 167 2.76 14.39 5.78
C ALA A 167 1.49 13.76 6.38
N HIS A 168 0.38 14.51 6.41
CA HIS A 168 -0.92 13.96 6.83
C HIS A 168 -1.33 12.74 6.01
N ARG A 169 -1.23 12.80 4.68
CA ARG A 169 -1.54 11.65 3.80
C ARG A 169 -0.67 10.43 4.11
N ASN A 170 0.63 10.63 4.28
CA ASN A 170 1.56 9.52 4.55
C ASN A 170 1.32 8.90 5.93
N ALA A 171 1.02 9.71 6.95
CA ALA A 171 0.63 9.22 8.27
C ALA A 171 -0.66 8.38 8.19
N PHE A 172 -1.70 8.89 7.51
CA PHE A 172 -2.98 8.18 7.36
C PHE A 172 -2.90 6.90 6.52
N LYS A 173 -1.99 6.84 5.54
CA LYS A 173 -1.73 5.59 4.83
C LYS A 173 -1.23 4.51 5.79
N ARG A 174 -0.34 4.86 6.73
CA ARG A 174 0.24 3.91 7.69
C ARG A 174 -0.77 3.50 8.76
N THR A 175 -1.60 4.42 9.25
CA THR A 175 -2.67 4.08 10.20
C THR A 175 -3.75 3.21 9.57
N ALA A 176 -4.05 3.41 8.28
CA ALA A 176 -4.98 2.53 7.55
C ALA A 176 -4.48 1.08 7.49
N LEU A 177 -3.16 0.85 7.43
CA LEU A 177 -2.58 -0.50 7.51
C LEU A 177 -2.78 -1.12 8.90
N ILE A 178 -2.52 -0.33 9.96
CA ILE A 178 -2.73 -0.77 11.34
C ILE A 178 -4.19 -1.14 11.55
N GLN A 179 -5.13 -0.27 11.15
CA GLN A 179 -6.56 -0.52 11.29
C GLN A 179 -6.98 -1.78 10.55
N ALA A 180 -6.63 -1.89 9.27
CA ALA A 180 -7.04 -3.01 8.42
C ALA A 180 -6.61 -4.37 8.98
N PHE A 181 -5.34 -4.52 9.37
CA PHE A 181 -4.78 -5.85 9.69
C PHE A 181 -4.79 -6.18 11.19
N LEU A 182 -4.69 -5.19 12.08
CA LEU A 182 -4.72 -5.42 13.53
C LEU A 182 -6.12 -5.21 14.14
N GLY A 183 -7.02 -4.50 13.45
CA GLY A 183 -8.39 -4.27 13.90
C GLY A 183 -9.44 -4.95 13.03
N SER A 184 -9.61 -4.47 11.80
CA SER A 184 -10.70 -4.87 10.91
C SER A 184 -10.64 -6.37 10.58
N THR A 185 -9.46 -6.94 10.35
CA THR A 185 -9.30 -8.37 10.03
C THR A 185 -9.72 -9.32 11.16
N PRO A 186 -9.17 -9.21 12.39
CA PRO A 186 -9.64 -10.03 13.50
C PRO A 186 -11.11 -9.74 13.84
N GLN A 187 -11.56 -8.49 13.71
CA GLN A 187 -12.97 -8.14 13.91
C GLN A 187 -13.88 -8.85 12.90
N LEU A 188 -13.56 -8.82 11.60
CA LEU A 188 -14.31 -9.52 10.56
C LEU A 188 -14.34 -11.04 10.81
N THR A 189 -13.18 -11.61 11.18
CA THR A 189 -13.03 -13.03 11.50
C THR A 189 -13.93 -13.42 12.67
N LEU A 190 -13.94 -12.63 13.75
CA LEU A 190 -14.78 -12.84 14.92
C LEU A 190 -16.27 -12.76 14.59
N GLN A 191 -16.70 -11.70 13.91
CA GLN A 191 -18.12 -11.51 13.60
C GLN A 191 -18.65 -12.58 12.66
N LEU A 192 -17.86 -12.98 11.66
CA LEU A 192 -18.22 -14.08 10.77
C LEU A 192 -18.33 -15.40 11.54
N TYR A 193 -17.38 -15.68 12.44
CA TYR A 193 -17.42 -16.88 13.29
C TYR A 193 -18.64 -16.89 14.22
N ALA A 194 -18.94 -15.77 14.89
CA ALA A 194 -20.11 -15.63 15.75
C ALA A 194 -21.42 -15.82 14.98
N THR A 195 -21.55 -15.25 13.77
CA THR A 195 -22.73 -15.47 12.91
C THR A 195 -22.95 -16.93 12.56
N ILE A 196 -21.87 -17.68 12.30
CA ILE A 196 -21.98 -19.12 12.00
C ILE A 196 -22.37 -19.91 13.25
N GLN A 197 -21.77 -19.60 14.41
CA GLN A 197 -22.03 -20.33 15.65
C GLN A 197 -23.45 -20.11 16.18
N GLU A 198 -23.94 -18.88 16.12
CA GLU A 198 -25.26 -18.53 16.65
C GLU A 198 -26.42 -18.82 15.69
N LYS A 199 -26.11 -19.11 14.41
CA LYS A 199 -27.09 -19.53 13.38
C LYS A 199 -28.19 -18.50 13.06
N TYR A 200 -28.03 -17.24 13.47
CA TYR A 200 -28.93 -16.16 13.08
C TYR A 200 -28.18 -14.94 12.53
N PHE A 201 -28.84 -14.23 11.61
CA PHE A 201 -28.29 -13.05 10.95
C PHE A 201 -28.72 -11.79 11.67
N LEU A 202 -27.82 -11.21 12.45
CA LEU A 202 -28.05 -9.89 13.04
C LEU A 202 -27.65 -8.80 12.03
N PRO A 203 -28.55 -7.86 11.66
CA PRO A 203 -28.23 -6.81 10.69
C PRO A 203 -27.01 -5.97 11.08
N THR A 204 -26.84 -5.69 12.38
CA THR A 204 -25.68 -4.98 12.91
C THR A 204 -24.37 -5.75 12.67
N ARG A 205 -24.38 -7.10 12.72
CA ARG A 205 -23.16 -7.92 12.46
C ARG A 205 -22.79 -7.83 11.01
N VAL A 206 -23.79 -7.98 10.13
CA VAL A 206 -23.59 -7.86 8.70
C VAL A 206 -23.04 -6.48 8.34
N ALA A 207 -23.59 -5.41 8.93
CA ALA A 207 -23.05 -4.06 8.74
C ALA A 207 -21.59 -3.96 9.18
N LEU A 208 -21.25 -4.47 10.37
CA LEU A 208 -19.87 -4.46 10.87
C LEU A 208 -18.92 -5.28 9.99
N MET A 209 -19.37 -6.45 9.52
CA MET A 209 -18.62 -7.31 8.60
C MET A 209 -18.36 -6.62 7.25
N VAL A 210 -19.36 -5.94 6.69
CA VAL A 210 -19.21 -5.21 5.43
C VAL A 210 -18.24 -4.04 5.60
N ILE A 211 -18.39 -3.23 6.65
CA ILE A 211 -17.51 -2.08 6.90
C ILE A 211 -16.06 -2.56 7.10
N THR A 212 -15.86 -3.60 7.92
CA THR A 212 -14.52 -4.16 8.15
C THR A 212 -13.92 -4.76 6.89
N LEU A 213 -14.69 -5.47 6.04
CA LEU A 213 -14.19 -5.95 4.75
C LEU A 213 -13.76 -4.81 3.83
N VAL A 214 -14.52 -3.71 3.78
CA VAL A 214 -14.16 -2.51 3.01
C VAL A 214 -12.87 -1.89 3.55
N SER A 215 -12.74 -1.78 4.87
CA SER A 215 -11.55 -1.25 5.53
C SER A 215 -10.30 -2.09 5.27
N ILE A 216 -10.41 -3.42 5.36
CA ILE A 216 -9.30 -4.33 5.05
C ILE A 216 -8.89 -4.20 3.58
N THR A 217 -9.86 -4.16 2.67
CA THR A 217 -9.60 -4.02 1.23
C THR A 217 -8.93 -2.67 0.93
N TYR A 218 -9.37 -1.59 1.56
CA TYR A 218 -8.73 -0.27 1.46
C TYR A 218 -7.29 -0.28 2.03
N GLY A 219 -7.07 -0.91 3.18
CA GLY A 219 -5.74 -1.08 3.77
C GLY A 219 -4.80 -1.87 2.85
N ALA A 220 -5.25 -3.00 2.29
CA ALA A 220 -4.48 -3.80 1.34
C ALA A 220 -4.18 -3.05 0.03
N LEU A 221 -5.12 -2.23 -0.44
CA LEU A 221 -4.93 -1.33 -1.58
C LEU A 221 -3.84 -0.29 -1.27
N VAL A 222 -3.93 0.39 -0.11
CA VAL A 222 -2.93 1.36 0.36
C VAL A 222 -1.56 0.68 0.49
N CYS A 223 -1.51 -0.53 1.05
CA CYS A 223 -0.28 -1.32 1.15
C CYS A 223 0.35 -1.56 -0.22
N SER A 224 -0.45 -2.02 -1.18
CA SER A 224 0.01 -2.32 -2.54
C SER A 224 0.51 -1.06 -3.26
N VAL A 225 -0.19 0.06 -3.11
CA VAL A 225 0.23 1.35 -3.69
C VAL A 225 1.52 1.84 -3.04
N LEU A 226 1.63 1.74 -1.71
CA LEU A 226 2.83 2.14 -0.98
C LEU A 226 4.03 1.27 -1.36
N ALA A 227 3.82 -0.04 -1.54
CA ALA A 227 4.86 -0.97 -1.99
C ALA A 227 5.41 -0.57 -3.38
N ILE A 228 4.53 -0.21 -4.31
CA ILE A 228 4.93 0.27 -5.64
C ILE A 228 5.66 1.61 -5.52
N GLN A 229 5.19 2.53 -4.68
CA GLN A 229 5.83 3.83 -4.45
C GLN A 229 7.24 3.68 -3.88
N ILE A 230 7.45 2.80 -2.90
CA ILE A 230 8.76 2.53 -2.31
C ILE A 230 9.69 1.86 -3.34
N ARG A 231 9.18 0.89 -4.09
CA ARG A 231 9.98 0.18 -5.08
C ARG A 231 10.47 1.09 -6.21
N TYR A 232 9.63 2.02 -6.64
CA TYR A 232 9.90 2.94 -7.74
C TYR A 232 9.97 4.39 -7.25
N ASP A 233 10.60 4.65 -6.09
CA ASP A 233 10.60 5.99 -5.48
C ASP A 233 11.26 7.06 -6.37
N ASN A 234 12.26 6.63 -7.15
CA ASN A 234 12.92 7.47 -8.17
C ASN A 234 11.95 7.94 -9.27
N TYR A 235 10.84 7.25 -9.48
CA TYR A 235 9.88 7.52 -10.56
C TYR A 235 8.57 8.12 -10.03
N LYS A 236 7.97 9.03 -10.80
CA LYS A 236 6.62 9.54 -10.50
C LYS A 236 5.54 8.50 -10.82
N VAL A 237 5.22 7.65 -9.85
CA VAL A 237 4.17 6.62 -9.98
C VAL A 237 2.78 7.24 -9.79
N ARG A 238 1.96 7.22 -10.85
CA ARG A 238 0.54 7.57 -10.79
C ARG A 238 -0.29 6.44 -11.40
N LEU A 239 -1.18 5.87 -10.60
CA LEU A 239 -2.05 4.78 -11.04
C LEU A 239 -3.28 5.31 -11.77
N ARG A 240 -3.72 4.58 -12.78
CA ARG A 240 -4.97 4.86 -13.52
C ARG A 240 -6.18 4.40 -12.69
N PRO A 241 -7.36 5.04 -12.82
CA PRO A 241 -8.58 4.62 -12.10
C PRO A 241 -8.93 3.13 -12.28
N GLY A 242 -8.81 2.60 -13.49
CA GLY A 242 -9.03 1.17 -13.75
C GLY A 242 -8.06 0.24 -13.00
N ALA A 243 -6.84 0.70 -12.73
CA ALA A 243 -5.88 -0.06 -11.92
C ALA A 243 -6.34 -0.19 -10.46
N TYR A 244 -6.97 0.86 -9.91
CA TYR A 244 -7.55 0.82 -8.57
C TYR A 244 -8.71 -0.18 -8.49
N VAL A 245 -9.62 -0.17 -9.46
CA VAL A 245 -10.75 -1.13 -9.50
C VAL A 245 -10.22 -2.57 -9.58
N CYS A 246 -9.26 -2.84 -10.46
CA CYS A 246 -8.63 -4.15 -10.60
C CYS A 246 -7.98 -4.62 -9.29
N MET A 247 -7.25 -3.72 -8.59
CA MET A 247 -6.65 -4.04 -7.30
C MET A 247 -7.69 -4.25 -6.20
N ILE A 248 -8.78 -3.48 -6.17
CA ILE A 248 -9.85 -3.64 -5.18
C ILE A 248 -10.49 -5.03 -5.34
N VAL A 249 -10.81 -5.44 -6.56
CA VAL A 249 -11.40 -6.77 -6.82
C VAL A 249 -10.40 -7.88 -6.47
N TRP A 250 -9.14 -7.76 -6.92
CA TRP A 250 -8.08 -8.71 -6.58
C TRP A 250 -7.93 -8.86 -5.05
N ARG A 251 -7.70 -7.76 -4.33
CA ARG A 251 -7.45 -7.80 -2.88
C ARG A 251 -8.67 -8.21 -2.09
N GLY A 252 -9.85 -7.72 -2.47
CA GLY A 252 -11.11 -8.10 -1.82
C GLY A 252 -11.37 -9.59 -1.90
N LEU A 253 -11.22 -10.20 -3.08
CA LEU A 253 -11.41 -11.65 -3.27
C LEU A 253 -10.33 -12.48 -2.57
N GLU A 254 -9.06 -12.06 -2.62
CA GLU A 254 -7.94 -12.73 -1.93
C GLU A 254 -8.22 -12.83 -0.42
N ILE A 255 -8.58 -11.69 0.19
CA ILE A 255 -8.78 -11.56 1.63
C ILE A 255 -10.07 -12.22 2.08
N ALA A 256 -11.18 -12.00 1.37
CA ALA A 256 -12.46 -12.62 1.69
C ALA A 256 -12.34 -14.15 1.69
N THR A 257 -11.72 -14.73 0.65
CA THR A 257 -11.53 -16.17 0.56
C THR A 257 -10.67 -16.70 1.71
N ARG A 258 -9.59 -15.99 2.06
CA ARG A 258 -8.70 -16.38 3.15
C ARG A 258 -9.40 -16.37 4.51
N ILE A 259 -10.12 -15.29 4.83
CA ILE A 259 -10.84 -15.16 6.10
C ILE A 259 -11.95 -16.21 6.19
N THR A 260 -12.75 -16.38 5.13
CA THR A 260 -13.81 -17.40 5.12
C THR A 260 -13.24 -18.81 5.28
N SER A 261 -12.12 -19.14 4.62
CA SER A 261 -11.47 -20.46 4.78
C SER A 261 -11.01 -20.71 6.21
N LEU A 262 -10.40 -19.70 6.86
CA LEU A 262 -9.96 -19.80 8.26
C LEU A 262 -11.14 -19.95 9.22
N VAL A 263 -12.22 -19.19 9.01
CA VAL A 263 -13.41 -19.24 9.87
C VAL A 263 -14.17 -20.55 9.71
N LEU A 264 -14.31 -21.06 8.47
CA LEU A 264 -14.91 -22.38 8.27
C LEU A 264 -14.06 -23.47 8.94
N PHE A 265 -12.74 -23.43 8.76
CA PHE A 265 -11.86 -24.36 9.46
C PHE A 265 -12.01 -24.28 10.99
N SER A 266 -12.12 -23.07 11.56
CA SER A 266 -12.26 -22.89 13.01
C SER A 266 -13.60 -23.40 13.56
N THR A 267 -14.66 -23.49 12.74
CA THR A 267 -15.95 -24.04 13.19
C THR A 267 -15.91 -25.57 13.32
N ALA A 268 -15.09 -26.26 12.51
CA ALA A 268 -14.91 -27.71 12.61
C ALA A 268 -13.83 -28.10 13.64
N LEU A 269 -12.71 -27.37 13.70
CA LEU A 269 -11.53 -27.74 14.49
C LEU A 269 -11.06 -26.57 15.37
N VAL A 270 -11.88 -26.22 16.38
CA VAL A 270 -11.67 -25.06 17.27
C VAL A 270 -10.28 -25.06 17.92
N HIS A 271 -9.81 -26.19 18.45
CA HIS A 271 -8.51 -26.28 19.14
C HIS A 271 -7.31 -26.07 18.22
N TRP A 272 -7.44 -26.38 16.92
CA TRP A 272 -6.35 -26.26 15.95
C TRP A 272 -6.25 -24.88 15.32
N MET A 273 -7.25 -24.02 15.50
CA MET A 273 -7.24 -22.64 15.00
C MET A 273 -6.05 -21.85 15.54
N ILE A 274 -5.83 -21.87 16.87
CA ILE A 274 -4.76 -21.10 17.52
C ILE A 274 -3.38 -21.58 17.04
N PRO A 275 -3.05 -22.89 17.05
CA PRO A 275 -1.80 -23.40 16.48
C PRO A 275 -1.60 -23.01 15.01
N VAL A 276 -2.61 -23.18 14.15
CA VAL A 276 -2.49 -22.86 12.71
C VAL A 276 -2.25 -21.36 12.49
N GLY A 277 -2.96 -20.51 13.22
CA GLY A 277 -2.77 -19.06 13.17
C GLY A 277 -1.39 -18.64 13.70
N LEU A 278 -0.95 -19.23 14.81
CA LEU A 278 0.34 -18.93 15.43
C LEU A 278 1.50 -19.40 14.55
N VAL A 279 1.45 -20.61 14.00
CA VAL A 279 2.48 -21.12 13.07
C VAL A 279 2.61 -20.22 11.86
N ASN A 280 1.49 -19.78 11.28
CA ASN A 280 1.49 -18.80 10.20
C ASN A 280 2.16 -17.49 10.61
N LEU A 281 1.75 -16.91 11.75
CA LEU A 281 2.31 -15.66 12.25
C LEU A 281 3.82 -15.76 12.51
N LEU A 282 4.25 -16.80 13.22
CA LEU A 282 5.66 -17.03 13.55
C LEU A 282 6.50 -17.28 12.28
N PHE A 283 5.96 -18.01 11.30
CA PHE A 283 6.65 -18.23 10.03
C PHE A 283 6.98 -16.91 9.32
N PHE A 284 6.00 -16.02 9.13
CA PHE A 284 6.25 -14.72 8.49
C PHE A 284 7.03 -13.75 9.37
N PHE A 285 6.91 -13.87 10.69
CA PHE A 285 7.68 -13.07 11.63
C PHE A 285 9.16 -13.42 11.56
N PHE A 286 9.52 -14.70 11.64
CA PHE A 286 10.93 -15.13 11.67
C PHE A 286 11.60 -15.17 10.30
N LEU A 287 10.85 -15.23 9.19
CA LEU A 287 11.42 -15.34 7.85
C LEU A 287 12.41 -14.19 7.50
N PRO A 288 12.11 -12.90 7.73
CA PRO A 288 13.07 -11.82 7.52
C PRO A 288 14.31 -11.90 8.43
N TRP A 289 14.15 -12.35 9.68
CA TRP A 289 15.25 -12.52 10.63
C TRP A 289 16.18 -13.67 10.23
N ALA A 290 15.60 -14.78 9.78
CA ALA A 290 16.36 -15.91 9.25
C ALA A 290 17.17 -15.51 8.01
N GLU A 291 16.58 -14.75 7.08
CA GLU A 291 17.32 -14.21 5.92
C GLU A 291 18.43 -13.24 6.34
N PHE A 292 18.18 -12.39 7.35
CA PHE A 292 19.16 -11.46 7.90
C PHE A 292 20.37 -12.20 8.52
N TRP A 293 20.13 -13.20 9.36
CA TRP A 293 21.19 -14.00 9.97
C TRP A 293 21.94 -14.84 8.94
N ALA A 294 21.24 -15.43 7.97
CA ALA A 294 21.86 -16.21 6.90
C ALA A 294 22.84 -15.37 6.06
N ARG A 295 22.54 -14.08 5.85
CA ARG A 295 23.40 -13.15 5.10
C ARG A 295 24.50 -12.50 5.95
N ARG A 296 24.59 -12.80 7.25
CA ARG A 296 25.47 -12.10 8.22
C ARG A 296 25.35 -10.57 8.10
N GLY A 297 24.11 -10.08 7.96
CA GLY A 297 23.85 -8.65 7.76
C GLY A 297 24.27 -7.81 8.97
N THR A 298 24.86 -6.66 8.73
CA THR A 298 25.02 -5.60 9.74
C THR A 298 23.81 -4.69 9.70
N LEU A 299 23.28 -4.30 10.87
CA LEU A 299 22.18 -3.34 10.94
C LEU A 299 22.62 -1.99 10.33
N PRO A 300 21.73 -1.30 9.61
CA PRO A 300 22.08 -0.02 9.00
C PRO A 300 22.33 1.05 10.06
N GLU A 301 23.49 1.74 9.96
CA GLU A 301 23.93 2.77 10.90
C GLU A 301 22.88 3.87 11.17
N ASN A 302 22.02 4.15 10.18
CA ASN A 302 20.97 5.16 10.29
C ASN A 302 19.94 4.83 11.37
N VAL A 303 19.64 3.55 11.62
CA VAL A 303 18.64 3.17 12.63
C VAL A 303 19.27 3.21 14.02
N GLU A 304 20.53 2.76 14.14
CA GLU A 304 21.28 2.74 15.41
C GLU A 304 21.63 4.16 15.92
N LYS A 305 21.78 5.14 15.01
CA LYS A 305 22.02 6.55 15.39
C LYS A 305 20.77 7.25 15.94
N ASN A 306 19.56 6.84 15.51
CA ASN A 306 18.31 7.50 15.90
C ASN A 306 17.67 6.91 17.17
N PHE A 307 17.94 5.65 17.49
CA PHE A 307 17.33 4.96 18.64
C PHE A 307 18.37 4.22 19.48
N SER A 308 18.13 4.11 20.78
CA SER A 308 18.92 3.19 21.63
C SER A 308 18.87 1.76 21.06
N LYS A 309 19.86 0.92 21.38
CA LYS A 309 19.90 -0.48 20.90
C LYS A 309 18.60 -1.25 21.20
N LEU A 310 18.00 -0.97 22.36
CA LEU A 310 16.69 -1.51 22.73
C LEU A 310 15.56 -0.91 21.86
N GLY A 311 15.52 0.41 21.68
CA GLY A 311 14.53 1.10 20.85
C GLY A 311 14.54 0.62 19.40
N THR A 312 15.73 0.49 18.81
CA THR A 312 15.93 -0.07 17.46
C THR A 312 15.32 -1.47 17.34
N THR A 313 15.63 -2.34 18.30
CA THR A 313 15.11 -3.72 18.32
C THR A 313 13.59 -3.76 18.43
N VAL A 314 13.01 -2.92 19.29
CA VAL A 314 11.56 -2.84 19.48
C VAL A 314 10.86 -2.34 18.21
N VAL A 315 11.36 -1.29 17.57
CA VAL A 315 10.79 -0.75 16.33
C VAL A 315 10.87 -1.79 15.20
N LEU A 316 12.00 -2.48 15.07
CA LEU A 316 12.19 -3.52 14.06
C LEU A 316 11.24 -4.70 14.29
N CYS A 317 11.10 -5.13 15.55
CA CYS A 317 10.15 -6.15 15.97
C CYS A 317 8.71 -5.76 15.59
N MET A 318 8.28 -4.53 15.93
CA MET A 318 6.94 -4.03 15.57
C MET A 318 6.71 -3.98 14.06
N PHE A 319 7.71 -3.56 13.28
CA PHE A 319 7.61 -3.55 11.83
C PHE A 319 7.53 -4.97 11.24
N THR A 320 8.33 -5.91 11.76
CA THR A 320 8.28 -7.32 11.36
C THR A 320 6.96 -7.99 11.77
N LEU A 321 6.38 -7.62 12.91
CA LEU A 321 5.07 -8.09 13.35
C LEU A 321 3.96 -7.58 12.43
N LEU A 322 3.96 -6.29 12.09
CA LEU A 322 3.00 -5.74 11.13
C LEU A 322 3.14 -6.40 9.76
N TYR A 323 4.38 -6.59 9.29
CA TYR A 323 4.68 -7.33 8.06
C TYR A 323 4.14 -8.77 8.11
N ALA A 324 4.30 -9.47 9.23
CA ALA A 324 3.80 -10.81 9.41
C ALA A 324 2.27 -10.84 9.38
N CYS A 325 1.60 -9.96 10.13
CA CYS A 325 0.15 -9.83 10.12
C CYS A 325 -0.39 -9.59 8.70
N ILE A 326 0.23 -8.71 7.92
CA ILE A 326 -0.19 -8.49 6.53
C ILE A 326 -0.05 -9.77 5.71
N ASN A 327 1.12 -10.41 5.73
CA ASN A 327 1.41 -11.61 4.92
C ASN A 327 0.67 -12.87 5.35
N VAL A 328 0.10 -12.91 6.56
CA VAL A 328 -0.85 -13.97 6.97
C VAL A 328 -2.12 -13.95 6.13
N PHE A 329 -2.57 -12.76 5.71
CA PHE A 329 -3.84 -12.57 5.00
C PHE A 329 -3.68 -12.26 3.51
N CYS A 330 -2.69 -11.44 3.14
CA CYS A 330 -2.47 -11.05 1.75
C CYS A 330 -1.00 -10.74 1.44
N TRP A 331 -0.60 -10.90 0.18
CA TRP A 331 0.77 -10.57 -0.21
C TRP A 331 1.06 -9.07 -0.02
N SER A 332 2.01 -8.69 0.85
CA SER A 332 2.31 -7.28 1.16
C SER A 332 2.98 -6.52 0.01
N ALA A 333 3.49 -7.20 -1.02
CA ALA A 333 4.28 -6.65 -2.14
C ALA A 333 5.57 -5.90 -1.76
N VAL A 334 5.82 -5.68 -0.47
CA VAL A 334 7.07 -5.21 0.13
C VAL A 334 7.85 -6.43 0.59
N GLN A 335 9.10 -6.60 0.15
CA GLN A 335 9.97 -7.64 0.71
C GLN A 335 10.89 -6.98 1.73
N LEU A 336 10.77 -7.40 2.99
CA LEU A 336 11.57 -6.88 4.07
C LEU A 336 12.97 -7.49 4.01
N ASP A 337 13.98 -6.66 3.87
CA ASP A 337 15.38 -7.04 3.91
C ASP A 337 16.11 -6.20 4.95
N LEU A 338 16.25 -6.76 6.15
CA LEU A 338 16.84 -6.07 7.30
C LEU A 338 18.33 -5.71 7.11
N SER A 339 18.99 -6.29 6.10
CA SER A 339 20.41 -6.04 5.79
C SER A 339 20.63 -4.82 4.88
N HIS A 340 19.58 -4.33 4.23
CA HIS A 340 19.68 -3.18 3.32
C HIS A 340 19.38 -1.85 4.02
N ARG A 341 20.03 -0.76 3.55
CA ARG A 341 19.92 0.61 4.11
C ARG A 341 18.47 1.12 4.19
N GLU A 342 17.60 0.66 3.30
CA GLU A 342 16.19 1.05 3.25
C GLU A 342 15.24 -0.03 3.82
N LEU A 343 15.77 -1.10 4.43
CA LEU A 343 15.04 -2.25 4.99
C LEU A 343 14.15 -3.01 4.00
N ILE A 344 14.14 -2.62 2.71
CA ILE A 344 13.19 -3.08 1.70
C ILE A 344 13.92 -3.43 0.41
N GLU A 345 13.66 -4.63 -0.13
CA GLU A 345 14.25 -5.07 -1.39
C GLU A 345 13.49 -4.46 -2.60
N LYS A 346 14.20 -3.69 -3.43
CA LYS A 346 13.64 -3.03 -4.62
C LYS A 346 13.45 -3.96 -5.82
N LYS A 347 14.05 -5.16 -5.85
CA LYS A 347 13.96 -6.09 -6.99
C LYS A 347 12.62 -6.84 -7.00
N GLN A 348 11.97 -6.92 -8.17
CA GLN A 348 10.76 -7.71 -8.38
C GLN A 348 11.14 -9.17 -8.62
N ARG A 349 10.78 -10.05 -7.69
CA ARG A 349 11.00 -11.50 -7.74
C ARG A 349 9.68 -12.23 -7.99
N TRP A 350 9.43 -12.58 -9.26
CA TRP A 350 8.20 -13.25 -9.70
C TRP A 350 8.07 -14.68 -9.16
N ASP A 351 9.20 -15.35 -8.93
CA ASP A 351 9.30 -16.66 -8.29
C ASP A 351 8.71 -16.66 -6.88
N ARG A 352 9.09 -15.69 -6.03
CA ARG A 352 8.55 -15.57 -4.68
C ARG A 352 7.06 -15.25 -4.67
N LEU A 353 6.61 -14.40 -5.61
CA LEU A 353 5.19 -14.11 -5.79
C LEU A 353 4.41 -15.39 -6.13
N ALA A 354 4.90 -16.18 -7.09
CA ALA A 354 4.27 -17.44 -7.50
C ALA A 354 4.23 -18.44 -6.33
N VAL A 355 5.35 -18.65 -5.64
CA VAL A 355 5.43 -19.54 -4.47
C VAL A 355 4.44 -19.13 -3.39
N TYR A 356 4.32 -17.83 -3.10
CA TYR A 356 3.37 -17.33 -2.10
C TYR A 356 1.92 -17.66 -2.49
N TYR A 357 1.48 -17.30 -3.71
CA TYR A 357 0.10 -17.55 -4.14
C TYR A 357 -0.21 -19.05 -4.27
N THR A 358 0.73 -19.87 -4.75
CA THR A 358 0.54 -21.33 -4.81
C THR A 358 0.48 -21.96 -3.42
N ALA A 359 1.36 -21.58 -2.50
CA ALA A 359 1.34 -22.09 -1.13
C ALA A 359 0.06 -21.67 -0.40
N ARG A 360 -0.40 -20.43 -0.58
CA ARG A 360 -1.65 -19.93 -0.02
C ARG A 360 -2.89 -20.63 -0.59
N PHE A 361 -2.89 -20.91 -1.89
CA PHE A 361 -3.94 -21.71 -2.49
C PHE A 361 -3.99 -23.11 -1.88
N ALA A 362 -2.84 -23.80 -1.81
CA ALA A 362 -2.74 -25.13 -1.23
C ALA A 362 -3.20 -25.18 0.23
N GLU A 363 -2.79 -24.19 1.04
CA GLU A 363 -3.23 -24.07 2.42
C GLU A 363 -4.74 -23.82 2.54
N ASN A 364 -5.31 -22.90 1.75
CA ASN A 364 -6.75 -22.68 1.77
C ASN A 364 -7.53 -23.94 1.35
N CYS A 365 -7.06 -24.67 0.33
CA CYS A 365 -7.63 -25.95 -0.06
C CYS A 365 -7.51 -27.00 1.06
N LEU A 366 -6.39 -27.05 1.78
CA LEU A 366 -6.21 -27.95 2.92
C LEU A 366 -7.18 -27.61 4.06
N LEU A 367 -7.30 -26.33 4.43
CA LEU A 367 -8.20 -25.86 5.48
C LEU A 367 -9.66 -26.18 5.15
N ILE A 368 -10.08 -25.88 3.91
CA ILE A 368 -11.43 -26.17 3.42
C ILE A 368 -11.65 -27.68 3.34
N GLY A 369 -10.67 -28.47 2.90
CA GLY A 369 -10.75 -29.93 2.83
C GLY A 369 -10.89 -30.56 4.21
N LEU A 370 -10.10 -30.13 5.18
CA LEU A 370 -10.21 -30.56 6.58
C LEU A 370 -11.56 -30.20 7.18
N TRP A 371 -12.06 -28.99 6.90
CA TRP A 371 -13.41 -28.58 7.27
C TRP A 371 -14.46 -29.49 6.63
N TYR A 372 -14.36 -29.77 5.33
CA TYR A 372 -15.34 -30.60 4.60
C TYR A 372 -15.46 -32.02 5.19
N VAL A 373 -14.34 -32.60 5.62
CA VAL A 373 -14.30 -33.94 6.24
C VAL A 373 -14.86 -33.94 7.67
N HIS A 374 -14.60 -32.89 8.46
CA HIS A 374 -14.97 -32.81 9.87
C HIS A 374 -16.19 -31.91 10.15
N LYS A 375 -16.93 -31.50 9.11
CA LYS A 375 -18.09 -30.61 9.25
C LYS A 375 -19.21 -31.32 10.02
N SER A 376 -19.91 -30.55 10.86
CA SER A 376 -21.11 -31.02 11.56
C SER A 376 -22.36 -30.97 10.67
N ASP A 377 -23.41 -31.68 11.08
CA ASP A 377 -24.69 -31.84 10.34
C ASP A 377 -25.43 -30.52 10.08
N PHE A 378 -25.06 -29.43 10.77
CA PHE A 378 -25.60 -28.09 10.51
C PHE A 378 -25.39 -27.63 9.06
N TYR A 379 -24.29 -28.05 8.43
CA TYR A 379 -23.95 -27.72 7.04
C TYR A 379 -24.61 -28.65 6.02
N GLU A 380 -25.61 -29.44 6.41
CA GLU A 380 -26.40 -30.26 5.50
C GLU A 380 -27.46 -29.42 4.76
N TYR A 381 -27.92 -28.32 5.37
CA TYR A 381 -28.84 -27.34 4.76
C TYR A 381 -28.16 -26.39 3.77
N VAL A 382 -26.84 -26.21 3.88
CA VAL A 382 -26.04 -25.45 2.91
C VAL A 382 -25.40 -26.47 1.97
N CYS A 383 -25.44 -26.24 0.66
CA CYS A 383 -24.71 -27.11 -0.27
C CYS A 383 -23.19 -26.93 -0.08
N ALA A 384 -22.62 -27.69 0.87
CA ALA A 384 -21.21 -27.61 1.24
C ALA A 384 -20.27 -27.78 0.03
N PRO A 385 -20.53 -28.69 -0.94
CA PRO A 385 -19.73 -28.77 -2.17
C PRO A 385 -19.76 -27.48 -2.98
N MET A 386 -20.92 -26.81 -3.11
CA MET A 386 -21.02 -25.53 -3.82
C MET A 386 -20.22 -24.44 -3.13
N LEU A 387 -20.22 -24.40 -1.78
CA LEU A 387 -19.43 -23.46 -1.01
C LEU A 387 -17.92 -23.66 -1.23
N VAL A 388 -17.45 -24.93 -1.23
CA VAL A 388 -16.05 -25.28 -1.53
C VAL A 388 -15.67 -24.80 -2.93
N VAL A 389 -16.49 -25.12 -3.94
CA VAL A 389 -16.27 -24.69 -5.33
C VAL A 389 -16.25 -23.17 -5.44
N GLN A 390 -17.18 -22.48 -4.79
CA GLN A 390 -17.25 -21.02 -4.78
C GLN A 390 -15.96 -20.40 -4.22
N LEU A 391 -15.43 -20.91 -3.09
CA LEU A 391 -14.19 -20.40 -2.51
C LEU A 391 -12.98 -20.62 -3.41
N VAL A 392 -12.88 -21.80 -4.05
CA VAL A 392 -11.81 -22.09 -5.02
C VAL A 392 -11.90 -21.16 -6.23
N VAL A 393 -13.09 -20.96 -6.77
CA VAL A 393 -13.33 -20.04 -7.90
C VAL A 393 -13.02 -18.60 -7.50
N CYS A 394 -13.45 -18.14 -6.32
CA CYS A 394 -13.15 -16.80 -5.82
C CYS A 394 -11.65 -16.54 -5.70
N TYR A 395 -10.87 -17.51 -5.20
CA TYR A 395 -9.41 -17.39 -5.17
C TYR A 395 -8.80 -17.37 -6.57
N GLY A 396 -9.27 -18.25 -7.46
CA GLY A 396 -8.83 -18.26 -8.87
C GLY A 396 -9.09 -16.92 -9.56
N MET A 397 -10.25 -16.31 -9.32
CA MET A 397 -10.58 -14.97 -9.80
C MET A 397 -9.66 -13.90 -9.20
N ALA A 398 -9.31 -13.99 -7.92
CA ALA A 398 -8.34 -13.08 -7.30
C ALA A 398 -6.97 -13.13 -8.02
N VAL A 399 -6.47 -14.34 -8.29
CA VAL A 399 -5.21 -14.55 -9.03
C VAL A 399 -5.34 -14.05 -10.48
N LEU A 400 -6.48 -14.24 -11.13
CA LEU A 400 -6.71 -13.72 -12.47
C LEU A 400 -6.62 -12.18 -12.51
N PHE A 401 -7.31 -11.49 -11.58
CA PHE A 401 -7.24 -10.03 -11.49
C PHE A 401 -5.84 -9.53 -11.11
N MET A 402 -5.08 -10.27 -10.30
CA MET A 402 -3.66 -9.99 -10.07
C MET A 402 -2.86 -10.00 -11.38
N LEU A 403 -3.01 -11.07 -12.17
CA LEU A 403 -2.27 -11.22 -13.42
C LEU A 403 -2.67 -10.12 -14.42
N LEU A 404 -3.96 -9.79 -14.51
CA LEU A 404 -4.45 -8.68 -15.32
C LEU A 404 -3.85 -7.34 -14.87
N PHE A 405 -3.74 -7.11 -13.56
CA PHE A 405 -3.10 -5.91 -13.03
C PHE A 405 -1.64 -5.81 -13.48
N TYR A 406 -0.84 -6.86 -13.28
CA TYR A 406 0.57 -6.84 -13.66
C TYR A 406 0.78 -6.76 -15.17
N GLN A 407 -0.09 -7.39 -15.97
CA GLN A 407 0.02 -7.42 -17.43
C GLN A 407 -0.43 -6.12 -18.10
N TYR A 408 -1.47 -5.45 -17.59
CA TYR A 408 -2.10 -4.31 -18.28
C TYR A 408 -2.11 -3.00 -17.50
N PHE A 409 -2.24 -3.06 -16.18
CA PHE A 409 -2.50 -1.87 -15.36
C PHE A 409 -1.30 -1.38 -14.54
N HIS A 410 -0.20 -2.15 -14.48
CA HIS A 410 0.98 -1.78 -13.70
C HIS A 410 1.68 -0.53 -14.29
N PRO A 411 1.89 0.54 -13.48
CA PRO A 411 2.35 1.84 -13.98
C PRO A 411 3.75 1.80 -14.60
N CYS A 412 4.63 0.94 -14.08
CA CYS A 412 6.01 0.80 -14.57
C CYS A 412 6.21 -0.44 -15.45
N LYS A 413 5.17 -0.90 -16.17
CA LYS A 413 5.25 -2.11 -17.02
C LYS A 413 6.45 -2.10 -17.97
N ARG A 414 6.80 -0.93 -18.53
CA ARG A 414 7.91 -0.77 -19.49
C ARG A 414 9.30 -1.01 -18.88
N LEU A 415 9.41 -0.97 -17.56
CA LEU A 415 10.66 -1.24 -16.84
C LEU A 415 10.91 -2.74 -16.60
N PHE A 416 9.91 -3.61 -16.88
CA PHE A 416 10.08 -5.04 -16.71
C PHE A 416 10.93 -5.62 -17.85
N LYS A 417 12.17 -6.04 -17.54
CA LYS A 417 13.04 -6.76 -18.48
C LYS A 417 12.48 -8.12 -18.90
N HIS A 418 11.71 -8.78 -18.03
CA HIS A 418 10.98 -10.02 -18.31
C HIS A 418 9.54 -9.80 -17.90
N ASN A 419 8.61 -9.94 -18.84
CA ASN A 419 7.21 -9.73 -18.57
C ASN A 419 6.59 -10.97 -17.92
N VAL A 420 5.41 -10.85 -17.31
CA VAL A 420 4.72 -11.98 -16.65
C VAL A 420 4.55 -13.17 -17.59
N HIS A 421 4.27 -12.87 -18.86
CA HIS A 421 4.17 -13.86 -19.93
C HIS A 421 5.46 -14.69 -20.11
N ASP A 422 6.62 -14.04 -20.09
CA ASP A 422 7.92 -14.71 -20.26
C ASP A 422 8.25 -15.61 -19.06
N CYS A 423 7.83 -15.18 -17.86
CA CYS A 423 7.97 -15.97 -16.65
C CYS A 423 7.05 -17.21 -16.65
N LEU A 424 5.77 -17.05 -17.04
CA LEU A 424 4.85 -18.18 -17.19
C LEU A 424 5.38 -19.17 -18.24
N HIS A 425 5.88 -18.67 -19.37
CA HIS A 425 6.46 -19.50 -20.42
C HIS A 425 7.69 -20.26 -19.91
N CYS A 426 8.59 -19.61 -19.15
CA CYS A 426 9.78 -20.25 -18.59
C CYS A 426 9.44 -21.37 -17.57
N VAL A 427 8.40 -21.19 -16.74
CA VAL A 427 7.94 -22.23 -15.79
C VAL A 427 7.30 -23.41 -16.53
N CYS A 428 6.48 -23.14 -17.56
CA CYS A 428 5.89 -24.18 -18.40
C CYS A 428 6.95 -24.98 -19.18
N PHE A 429 8.03 -24.34 -19.64
CA PHE A 429 9.11 -25.02 -20.38
C PHE A 429 10.11 -25.73 -19.47
N LYS A 430 10.38 -25.25 -18.26
CA LYS A 430 11.17 -26.01 -17.26
C LYS A 430 10.50 -27.33 -16.86
N GLY A 431 9.17 -27.40 -16.91
CA GLY A 431 8.41 -28.65 -16.72
C GLY A 431 8.53 -29.65 -17.88
N ARG A 432 8.98 -29.22 -19.07
CA ARG A 432 9.08 -30.05 -20.28
C ARG A 432 10.52 -30.41 -20.67
N GLY A 433 11.53 -29.85 -19.99
CA GLY A 433 12.94 -29.91 -20.40
C GLY A 433 13.88 -30.54 -19.37
N ARG A 434 13.47 -31.58 -18.65
CA ARG A 434 14.39 -32.39 -17.83
C ARG A 434 14.86 -33.66 -18.57
N GLY A 435 15.08 -33.52 -19.88
CA GLY A 435 15.66 -34.53 -20.74
C GLY A 435 16.23 -33.89 -22.00
N ARG A 436 17.54 -34.08 -22.20
CA ARG A 436 18.38 -33.73 -23.36
C ARG A 436 18.87 -32.29 -23.52
N GLY A 437 20.19 -32.15 -23.33
CA GLY A 437 21.05 -31.64 -24.39
C GLY A 437 21.69 -30.28 -24.15
N SER A 438 22.99 -30.30 -23.84
CA SER A 438 23.92 -29.18 -23.94
C SER A 438 23.84 -28.50 -25.32
N GLY A 439 23.84 -27.17 -25.36
CA GLY A 439 23.92 -26.39 -26.59
C GLY A 439 23.94 -24.87 -26.31
N GLU A 440 24.97 -24.20 -26.81
CA GLU A 440 25.30 -22.77 -26.70
C GLU A 440 24.14 -21.78 -26.95
N PRO A 441 24.23 -20.54 -26.41
CA PRO A 441 23.24 -19.50 -26.67
C PRO A 441 23.40 -18.94 -28.08
N ARG A 442 22.41 -19.20 -28.96
CA ARG A 442 22.24 -18.49 -30.23
C ARG A 442 21.64 -17.10 -30.01
N ASN A 443 22.39 -16.07 -30.40
CA ASN A 443 21.89 -14.72 -30.63
C ASN A 443 20.86 -14.74 -31.77
N SER A 444 19.64 -14.27 -31.52
CA SER A 444 18.66 -14.00 -32.57
C SER A 444 18.21 -12.55 -32.47
N TYR A 445 18.75 -11.73 -33.37
CA TYR A 445 18.20 -10.42 -33.72
C TYR A 445 16.83 -10.62 -34.37
N SER A 446 15.83 -9.85 -33.96
CA SER A 446 14.62 -9.62 -34.77
C SER A 446 14.35 -8.13 -34.81
N THR A 447 14.78 -7.57 -35.93
CA THR A 447 14.49 -6.25 -36.48
C THR A 447 12.99 -6.01 -36.56
N ASN A 448 12.51 -4.85 -36.09
CA ASN A 448 11.40 -4.07 -36.66
C ASN A 448 11.07 -2.86 -35.77
N ALA A 449 11.84 -1.78 -35.95
CA ALA A 449 11.35 -0.40 -35.83
C ALA A 449 12.41 0.54 -36.43
N THR A 450 12.05 1.21 -37.51
CA THR A 450 12.78 2.20 -38.29
C THR A 450 13.66 3.13 -37.43
N MET A 451 14.99 2.96 -37.49
CA MET A 451 15.96 3.99 -37.15
C MET A 451 16.37 4.70 -38.44
N VAL A 452 16.05 5.98 -38.56
CA VAL A 452 16.81 6.91 -39.41
C VAL A 452 17.92 7.46 -38.52
N LEU A 453 19.13 6.95 -38.72
CA LEU A 453 20.36 7.50 -38.15
C LEU A 453 20.74 8.74 -38.97
N VAL A 454 20.80 9.89 -38.32
CA VAL A 454 21.73 10.95 -38.70
C VAL A 454 22.81 10.94 -37.62
N ALA A 455 24.02 10.58 -38.04
CA ALA A 455 25.23 10.79 -37.29
C ALA A 455 25.51 12.30 -37.25
N ASP A 456 25.84 12.83 -36.08
CA ASP A 456 26.64 14.04 -36.07
C ASP A 456 27.63 14.02 -34.91
N GLU A 457 28.81 14.51 -35.25
CA GLU A 457 30.08 14.31 -34.59
C GLU A 457 30.19 15.08 -33.26
N LEU A 458 30.95 14.48 -32.34
CA LEU A 458 31.41 15.11 -31.10
C LEU A 458 32.65 15.98 -31.40
N PRO A 459 32.76 17.20 -30.83
CA PRO A 459 34.07 17.80 -30.59
C PRO A 459 34.42 17.88 -29.10
N PRO A 460 35.73 18.02 -28.77
CA PRO A 460 36.29 17.55 -27.52
C PRO A 460 36.50 18.64 -26.46
N GLY A 461 36.56 18.21 -25.20
CA GLY A 461 37.30 18.89 -24.14
C GLY A 461 36.46 19.70 -23.16
N ILE A 462 36.40 19.23 -21.91
CA ILE A 462 36.96 19.93 -20.74
C ILE A 462 37.24 18.86 -19.68
N ALA A 463 38.50 18.84 -19.26
CA ALA A 463 39.06 17.93 -18.29
C ALA A 463 38.40 18.11 -16.92
N SER A 464 38.15 16.97 -16.29
CA SER A 464 37.85 16.81 -14.88
C SER A 464 38.95 17.42 -14.00
N ARG A 465 38.54 18.23 -13.02
CA ARG A 465 39.29 18.37 -11.77
C ARG A 465 38.33 18.26 -10.58
N PRO A 466 38.77 17.61 -9.49
CA PRO A 466 37.94 17.27 -8.34
C PRO A 466 37.95 18.38 -7.27
N ASP A 467 37.05 18.20 -6.31
CA ASP A 467 36.89 18.84 -5.00
C ASP A 467 35.94 20.04 -4.79
N ASP A 468 35.17 19.85 -3.71
CA ASP A 468 34.56 20.79 -2.78
C ASP A 468 33.27 21.53 -3.15
N ARG A 469 32.15 20.84 -2.90
CA ARG A 469 31.13 21.31 -1.93
C ARG A 469 30.19 20.17 -1.50
N GLU A 470 30.65 19.43 -0.48
CA GLU A 470 29.77 18.88 0.55
C GLU A 470 29.01 20.03 1.24
N THR A 471 27.68 19.95 1.24
CA THR A 471 26.76 20.27 2.35
C THR A 471 25.34 20.09 1.83
N ASP A 472 24.64 19.11 2.41
CA ASP A 472 23.21 19.05 2.77
C ASP A 472 22.20 19.85 1.91
N ILE A 473 21.04 19.33 1.51
CA ILE A 473 20.02 18.75 2.41
C ILE A 473 19.24 17.69 1.62
N LEU A 474 19.46 16.43 2.01
CA LEU A 474 18.76 15.25 1.53
C LEU A 474 17.48 15.07 2.38
N ASP A 475 16.51 15.96 2.17
CA ASP A 475 15.24 16.08 2.92
C ASP A 475 14.18 15.02 2.52
N ILE A 476 14.60 13.76 2.37
CA ILE A 476 13.72 12.62 2.02
C ILE A 476 13.81 11.47 3.04
N MET A 477 14.65 11.58 4.07
CA MET A 477 14.73 10.60 5.18
C MET A 477 14.58 11.20 6.58
N GLU A 478 14.09 12.43 6.70
CA GLU A 478 13.94 13.14 7.98
C GLU A 478 12.67 12.77 8.79
N ALA A 479 12.20 11.53 8.66
CA ALA A 479 11.12 11.00 9.48
C ALA A 479 11.41 9.55 9.89
N ALA A 480 12.42 9.39 10.74
CA ALA A 480 12.62 8.21 11.57
C ALA A 480 12.30 8.55 13.02
#